data_AF-A0A3M1HJB4-F1
#
_entry.id   AF-A0A3M1HJB4-F1
#
_cell.length_a   1.000
_cell.length_b   1.000
_cell.length_c   1.000
_cell.angle_alpha   90.00
_cell.angle_beta   90.00
_cell.angle_gamma   90.00
#
_symmetry.space_group_name_H-M   'P 1'
#
loop_
_entity.id
_entity.type
_entity.pdbx_description
1 polymer ?
#
loop_
_entity_poly.entity_id
_entity_poly.type
_entity_poly.pdbx_seq_one_letter_code
_entity_poly.pdbx_strand_id
1 'polypeptide(L)' 'MPDILLELDLRPYAGLWIAVVDGRVAGVGRTARAARLAARRNRPKDEPLLLRVTDDGQGVRKEDT' A
#
# COMPACT_ATOMS: atom_id res chain seq x y z
N MET A 1 -10.92 -12.90 6.36
CA MET A 1 -10.04 -13.20 5.21
C MET A 1 -8.75 -12.39 5.38
N PRO A 2 -7.75 -12.89 6.13
CA PRO A 2 -6.65 -12.07 6.63
C PRO A 2 -5.29 -12.28 5.90
N ASP A 3 -5.26 -12.52 4.58
CA ASP A 3 -3.99 -12.91 3.92
C ASP A 3 -3.72 -12.24 2.56
N ILE A 4 -4.50 -11.25 2.12
CA ILE A 4 -4.37 -10.71 0.74
C ILE A 4 -3.05 -9.95 0.50
N LEU A 5 -2.23 -9.72 1.54
CA LEU A 5 -0.90 -9.13 1.40
C LEU A 5 0.23 -10.18 1.31
N LEU A 6 -0.03 -11.44 1.62
CA LEU A 6 1.01 -12.49 1.68
C LEU A 6 1.39 -13.03 0.29
N GLU A 7 0.48 -12.96 -0.69
CA GLU A 7 0.79 -13.36 -2.08
C GLU A 7 1.45 -12.23 -2.90
N LEU A 8 1.40 -10.98 -2.42
CA LEU A 8 2.06 -9.89 -3.12
C LEU A 8 3.51 -9.82 -2.69
N ASP A 9 4.41 -10.09 -3.64
CA ASP A 9 5.82 -9.80 -3.43
C ASP A 9 6.04 -8.28 -3.36
N LEU A 10 6.20 -7.76 -2.14
CA LEU A 10 6.40 -6.34 -1.89
C LEU A 10 7.87 -5.92 -1.92
N ARG A 11 8.82 -6.85 -2.09
CA ARG A 11 10.26 -6.55 -2.25
C ARG A 11 10.55 -5.42 -3.26
N PRO A 12 9.92 -5.32 -4.45
CA PRO A 12 10.16 -4.21 -5.37
C PRO A 12 9.70 -2.83 -4.85
N TYR A 13 8.90 -2.82 -3.78
CA TYR A 13 8.41 -1.61 -3.13
C TYR A 13 9.13 -1.29 -1.82
N ALA A 14 10.23 -1.99 -1.50
CA ALA A 14 11.04 -1.73 -0.32
C ALA A 14 11.34 -0.23 -0.15
N GLY A 15 11.03 0.31 1.04
CA GLY A 15 11.22 1.73 1.36
C GLY A 15 10.15 2.67 0.76
N LEU A 16 9.16 2.14 0.04
CA LEU A 16 8.06 2.92 -0.52
C LEU A 16 6.76 2.74 0.28
N TRP A 17 5.87 3.70 0.09
CA TRP A 17 4.47 3.62 0.49
C TRP A 17 3.65 3.04 -0.64
N ILE A 18 2.83 2.05 -0.31
CA ILE A 18 1.87 1.46 -1.23
C ILE A 18 0.46 1.68 -0.68
N ALA A 19 -0.46 1.87 -1.61
CA ALA A 19 -1.88 1.97 -1.35
C ALA A 19 -2.55 0.72 -1.91
N VAL A 20 -3.10 -0.10 -1.02
CA VAL A 20 -3.72 -1.37 -1.35
C VAL A 20 -5.23 -1.22 -1.28
N VAL A 21 -5.91 -1.59 -2.36
CA VAL A 21 -7.37 -1.65 -2.44
C VAL A 21 -7.75 -3.06 -2.82
N ASP A 22 -8.63 -3.68 -2.04
CA ASP A 22 -9.11 -5.05 -2.31
C ASP A 22 -7.96 -6.06 -2.52
N GLY A 23 -6.89 -5.90 -1.74
CA GLY A 23 -5.70 -6.75 -1.82
C GLY A 23 -4.79 -6.54 -3.03
N ARG A 24 -5.00 -5.49 -3.83
CA ARG A 24 -4.13 -5.13 -4.95
C ARG A 24 -3.50 -3.76 -4.74
N VAL A 25 -2.25 -3.59 -5.19
CA VAL A 25 -1.59 -2.27 -5.18
C VAL A 25 -2.29 -1.37 -6.19
N ALA A 26 -3.03 -0.40 -5.69
CA ALA A 26 -3.73 0.62 -6.47
C ALA A 26 -2.88 1.88 -6.68
N GLY A 27 -1.86 2.09 -5.85
CA GLY A 27 -0.94 3.23 -5.96
C GLY A 27 0.36 3.04 -5.19
N VAL A 28 1.42 3.71 -5.63
CA VAL A 28 2.75 3.69 -5.02
C VAL A 28 3.28 5.12 -4.88
N GLY A 29 4.09 5.37 -3.86
CA GLY A 29 4.70 6.68 -3.66
C GLY A 29 5.80 6.67 -2.60
N ARG A 30 6.62 7.73 -2.56
CA ARG A 30 7.63 7.91 -1.51
C ARG A 30 7.02 8.32 -0.16
N THR A 31 5.74 8.69 -0.14
CA THR A 31 4.99 9.10 1.06
C THR A 31 3.59 8.52 1.06
N ALA A 32 2.99 8.37 2.24
CA ALA A 32 1.61 7.92 2.44
C ALA A 32 0.63 8.73 1.57
N ARG A 33 0.79 10.05 1.55
CA ARG A 33 -0.03 10.97 0.76
C ARG A 33 0.12 10.73 -0.74
N ALA A 34 1.34 10.50 -1.24
CA ALA A 34 1.57 10.24 -2.66
C ALA A 34 0.92 8.91 -3.10
N ALA A 35 1.08 7.86 -2.28
CA ALA A 35 0.44 6.56 -2.53
C ALA A 35 -1.09 6.67 -2.51
N ARG A 36 -1.65 7.42 -1.55
CA ARG A 36 -3.10 7.70 -1.46
C ARG A 36 -3.61 8.45 -2.68
N LEU A 37 -2.88 9.47 -3.13
CA LEU A 37 -3.28 10.27 -4.29
C LEU A 37 -3.28 9.42 -5.57
N ALA A 38 -2.25 8.57 -5.73
CA ALA A 38 -2.15 7.62 -6.83
C ALA A 38 -3.32 6.61 -6.82
N ALA A 39 -3.64 6.05 -5.65
CA ALA A 39 -4.77 5.15 -5.52
C ALA A 39 -6.12 5.83 -5.77
N ARG A 40 -6.33 7.05 -5.25
CA ARG A 40 -7.56 7.83 -5.53
C ARG A 40 -7.75 8.14 -7.00
N ARG A 41 -6.67 8.28 -7.77
CA ARG A 41 -6.75 8.48 -9.23
C ARG A 41 -7.25 7.22 -9.95
N ASN A 42 -6.87 6.04 -9.48
CA ASN A 42 -7.28 4.75 -10.05
C ASN A 42 -8.64 4.26 -9.53
N ARG A 43 -8.93 4.48 -8.25
CA ARG A 43 -10.11 3.99 -7.52
C ARG A 43 -10.60 5.08 -6.56
N PRO A 44 -11.30 6.12 -7.07
CA PRO A 44 -11.70 7.27 -6.26
C PRO A 44 -12.76 6.95 -5.18
N LYS A 45 -13.47 5.83 -5.31
CA LYS A 45 -14.56 5.42 -4.41
C LYS A 45 -14.11 4.45 -3.30
N ASP A 46 -12.97 3.82 -3.46
CA ASP A 46 -12.44 2.87 -2.47
C ASP A 46 -11.51 3.59 -1.50
N GLU A 47 -11.54 3.19 -0.23
CA GLU A 47 -10.63 3.69 0.79
C GLU A 47 -9.34 2.85 0.78
N PRO A 48 -8.21 3.38 0.29
CA PRO A 48 -7.00 2.59 0.16
C PRO A 48 -6.32 2.38 1.52
N LEU A 49 -5.94 1.13 1.80
CA LEU A 49 -5.07 0.79 2.91
C LEU A 49 -3.65 1.25 2.59
N LEU A 50 -3.10 2.16 3.40
CA LEU A 50 -1.72 2.62 3.25
C LEU A 50 -0.77 1.74 4.04
N LEU A 51 0.21 1.19 3.34
CA LEU A 51 1.25 0.36 3.92
C LEU A 51 2.61 0.97 3.59
N ARG A 52 3.49 1.00 4.58
CA ARG A 52 4.91 1.24 4.33
C ARG A 52 5.60 -0.09 4.22
N VAL A 53 6.27 -0.32 3.09
CA VAL A 53 7.04 -1.53 2.88
C VAL A 53 8.43 -1.31 3.48
N THR A 54 8.83 -2.19 4.40
CA THR A 54 10.18 -2.20 4.96
C THR A 54 11.18 -2.78 3.96
N ASP A 55 12.47 -2.64 4.26
CA ASP A 55 13.53 -3.17 3.40
C ASP A 55 13.44 -4.70 3.24
N ASP A 56 12.96 -5.38 4.28
CA ASP A 56 12.66 -6.82 4.31
C ASP A 56 11.43 -7.23 3.47
N GLY A 57 10.83 -6.30 2.71
CA GLY A 57 9.64 -6.56 1.90
C GLY A 57 8.36 -6.78 2.71
N GLN A 58 8.34 -6.40 4.00
CA GLN A 58 7.16 -6.55 4.84
C GLN A 58 6.29 -5.28 4.79
N GLY A 59 4.99 -5.44 4.52
CA GLY A 59 4.02 -4.35 4.54
C GLY A 59 3.57 -4.04 5.96
N VAL A 60 4.13 -3.00 6.58
CA VAL A 60 3.70 -2.58 7.92
C VAL A 60 2.51 -1.64 7.79
N ARG A 61 1.38 -2.04 8.38
CA ARG A 61 0.22 -1.16 8.57
C ARG A 61 0.62 -0.03 9.51
N LYS A 62 0.58 1.20 9.01
CA LYS A 62 0.60 2.38 9.88
C LYS A 62 -0.85 2.78 10.10
N GLU A 63 -1.37 2.37 11.26
CA GLU A 63 -2.59 2.95 11.81
C GLU A 63 -2.21 4.33 12.34
N ASP A 64 -2.76 5.38 11.73
CA ASP A 64 -2.64 6.77 12.19
C ASP A 64 -3.19 6.84 13.63
N THR A 65 -2.31 7.19 14.59
CA THR A 65 -2.70 7.81 15.87
C THR A 65 -2.99 9.27 15.64
#